data_AF-A0A7S2T8V4-F1
#
_entry.id   AF-A0A7S2T8V4-F1
#
_cell.length_a   1.000
_cell.length_b   1.000
_cell.length_c   1.000
_cell.angle_alpha   90.00
_cell.angle_beta   90.00
_cell.angle_gamma   90.00
#
_symmetry.space_group_name_H-M   'P 1'
#
loop_
_entity.id
_entity.type
_entity.pdbx_description
1 polymer ?
#
loop_
_entity_poly.entity_id
_entity_poly.type
_entity_poly.pdbx_seq_one_letter_code
_entity_poly.pdbx_strand_id
1 'polypeptide(L)'
;GFQHLQERRSGGARERLRELRERMVKVAIITTSWEDLGGTGKKTGLWYEELAAPFFYFTDKGYDVVVASIKGGNPPIDAGSLSGDFVKPECCQKALKDEAFNAALKSTIPVADLKSSELDAVYLVGGHGCCWDFGEYPEQDSPSLT
;
A
#
# COMPACT_ATOMS: atom_id res chain seq x y z
N GLY A 1 -2.61 4.61 -51.65
CA GLY A 1 -1.72 4.28 -50.53
C GLY A 1 -1.90 5.15 -49.29
N PHE A 2 -3.11 5.63 -48.96
CA PHE A 2 -3.38 6.38 -47.72
C PHE A 2 -4.39 5.67 -46.80
N GLN A 3 -5.36 4.93 -47.35
CA GLN A 3 -6.31 4.13 -46.57
C GLN A 3 -5.63 2.96 -45.82
N HIS A 4 -4.66 2.29 -46.44
CA HIS A 4 -3.97 1.15 -45.84
C HIS A 4 -3.02 1.53 -44.67
N LEU A 5 -2.70 2.82 -44.52
CA LEU A 5 -1.88 3.36 -43.42
C LEU A 5 -2.73 3.82 -42.22
N GLN A 6 -4.00 4.17 -42.43
CA GLN A 6 -4.94 4.49 -41.35
C GLN A 6 -5.48 3.24 -40.64
N GLU A 7 -5.71 2.15 -41.37
CA GLU A 7 -6.17 0.86 -40.79
C GLU A 7 -5.11 0.19 -39.92
N ARG A 8 -3.83 0.33 -40.27
CA ARG A 8 -2.70 -0.18 -39.46
C ARG A 8 -2.51 0.60 -38.15
N ARG A 9 -2.95 1.86 -38.09
CA ARG A 9 -2.88 2.70 -36.86
C ARG A 9 -4.05 2.43 -35.90
N SER A 10 -5.21 2.04 -36.41
CA SER A 10 -6.42 1.79 -35.60
C SER A 10 -6.50 0.37 -35.03
N GLY A 11 -5.93 -0.63 -35.72
CA GLY A 11 -5.81 -2.01 -35.22
C GLY A 11 -4.94 -2.13 -33.97
N GLY A 12 -3.73 -1.56 -34.00
CA GLY A 12 -2.80 -1.63 -32.86
C GLY A 12 -3.27 -0.92 -31.61
N ALA A 13 -4.04 0.18 -31.73
CA ALA A 13 -4.63 0.85 -30.58
C ALA A 13 -5.74 0.00 -29.91
N ARG A 14 -6.56 -0.69 -30.70
CA ARG A 14 -7.63 -1.57 -30.18
C ARG A 14 -7.07 -2.85 -29.55
N GLU A 15 -6.03 -3.42 -30.16
CA GLU A 15 -5.30 -4.57 -29.63
C GLU A 15 -4.58 -4.24 -28.34
N ARG A 16 -3.86 -3.11 -28.29
CA ARG A 16 -3.23 -2.60 -27.05
C ARG A 16 -4.25 -2.28 -25.96
N LEU A 17 -5.42 -1.73 -26.31
CA LEU A 17 -6.50 -1.51 -25.34
C LEU A 17 -7.13 -2.82 -24.85
N ARG A 18 -7.14 -3.86 -25.69
CA ARG A 18 -7.60 -5.19 -25.32
C ARG A 18 -6.59 -5.87 -24.39
N GLU A 19 -5.30 -5.84 -24.71
CA GLU A 19 -4.22 -6.33 -23.86
C GLU A 19 -4.18 -5.58 -22.51
N LEU A 20 -4.37 -4.25 -22.50
CA LEU A 20 -4.49 -3.47 -21.27
C LEU A 20 -5.74 -3.82 -20.45
N ARG A 21 -6.83 -4.24 -21.10
CA ARG A 21 -8.05 -4.72 -20.44
C ARG A 21 -7.95 -6.17 -19.96
N GLU A 22 -7.11 -6.97 -20.60
CA GLU A 22 -6.87 -8.38 -20.27
C GLU A 22 -5.73 -8.56 -19.25
N ARG A 23 -4.85 -7.56 -19.10
CA ARG A 23 -3.84 -7.51 -18.03
C ARG A 23 -4.51 -7.28 -16.68
N MET A 24 -4.18 -8.14 -15.72
CA MET A 24 -4.58 -7.99 -14.32
C MET A 24 -3.99 -6.69 -13.75
N VAL A 25 -4.86 -5.84 -13.19
CA VAL A 25 -4.47 -4.57 -12.57
C VAL A 25 -3.62 -4.86 -11.33
N LYS A 26 -2.44 -4.24 -11.24
CA LYS A 26 -1.53 -4.42 -10.10
C LYS A 26 -1.47 -3.17 -9.23
N VAL A 27 -1.73 -3.33 -7.93
CA VAL A 27 -1.79 -2.25 -6.95
C VAL A 27 -0.80 -2.51 -5.83
N ALA A 28 0.04 -1.53 -5.52
CA ALA A 28 0.84 -1.54 -4.30
C ALA A 28 0.12 -0.79 -3.17
N ILE A 29 -0.09 -1.45 -2.05
CA ILE A 29 -0.54 -0.82 -0.79
C ILE A 29 0.69 -0.59 0.07
N ILE A 30 1.04 0.66 0.33
CA ILE A 30 2.26 1.06 1.04
C ILE A 30 1.92 1.47 2.46
N THR A 31 2.64 0.89 3.43
CA THR A 31 2.50 1.17 4.86
C THR A 31 3.78 1.77 5.44
N THR A 32 3.64 2.47 6.56
CA THR A 32 4.77 2.96 7.36
C THR A 32 5.56 1.80 7.97
N SER A 33 6.84 2.02 8.24
CA SER A 33 7.69 1.18 9.08
C SER A 33 8.09 1.90 10.39
N TRP A 34 7.45 3.02 10.71
CA TRP A 34 7.75 3.85 11.87
C TRP A 34 6.81 3.55 13.05
N GLU A 35 7.37 3.39 14.24
CA GLU A 35 6.63 2.91 15.43
C GLU A 35 6.59 3.90 16.60
N ASP A 36 7.35 5.00 16.58
CA ASP A 36 7.45 5.91 17.73
C ASP A 36 6.64 7.20 17.49
N LEU A 37 5.77 7.60 18.43
CA LEU A 37 5.01 8.84 18.31
C LEU A 37 5.87 10.04 18.78
N GLY A 38 6.98 10.27 18.09
CA GLY A 38 7.96 11.32 18.41
C GLY A 38 8.44 11.28 19.86
N GLY A 39 8.75 12.46 20.42
CA GLY A 39 9.24 12.62 21.80
C GLY A 39 8.21 12.34 22.91
N THR A 40 7.07 11.72 22.61
CA THR A 40 6.01 11.45 23.60
C THR A 40 6.24 10.20 24.44
N GLY A 41 7.16 9.32 24.01
CA GLY A 41 7.37 7.99 24.61
C GLY A 41 6.25 6.98 24.31
N LYS A 42 5.29 7.32 23.44
CA LYS A 42 4.20 6.42 23.01
C LYS A 42 4.53 5.76 21.67
N LYS A 43 3.85 4.64 21.40
CA LYS A 43 3.94 3.92 20.12
C LYS A 43 2.84 4.34 19.14
N THR A 44 3.11 4.17 17.85
CA THR A 44 2.18 4.35 16.73
C THR A 44 2.51 3.37 15.60
N GLY A 45 1.93 3.57 14.42
CA GLY A 45 2.17 2.76 13.24
C GLY A 45 1.12 3.08 12.17
N LEU A 46 0.85 2.08 11.33
CA LEU A 46 -0.26 2.16 10.37
C LEU A 46 -1.61 2.11 11.10
N TRP A 47 -2.64 2.71 10.50
CA TRP A 47 -4.02 2.55 10.95
C TRP A 47 -4.66 1.30 10.32
N TYR A 48 -5.07 0.33 11.13
CA TYR A 48 -5.42 -1.03 10.66
C TYR A 48 -6.53 -1.07 9.60
N GLU A 49 -7.61 -0.31 9.81
CA GLU A 49 -8.72 -0.21 8.86
C GLU A 49 -8.28 0.31 7.49
N GLU A 50 -7.35 1.28 7.48
CA GLU A 50 -6.86 1.91 6.26
C GLU A 50 -5.97 0.98 5.42
N LEU A 51 -5.52 -0.14 5.98
CA LEU A 51 -4.93 -1.25 5.23
C LEU A 51 -5.99 -2.29 4.86
N ALA A 52 -6.84 -2.69 5.81
CA ALA A 52 -7.82 -3.77 5.61
C ALA A 52 -8.86 -3.43 4.53
N ALA A 53 -9.42 -2.23 4.56
CA ALA A 53 -10.44 -1.79 3.62
C ALA A 53 -9.96 -1.81 2.16
N PRO A 54 -8.84 -1.15 1.77
CA PRO A 54 -8.36 -1.20 0.39
C PRO A 54 -7.86 -2.59 -0.01
N PHE A 55 -7.22 -3.35 0.90
CA PHE A 55 -6.79 -4.71 0.59
C PHE A 55 -7.97 -5.55 0.09
N PHE A 56 -9.04 -5.64 0.89
CA PHE A 56 -10.19 -6.45 0.50
C PHE A 56 -10.93 -5.86 -0.70
N TYR A 57 -11.04 -4.54 -0.80
CA TYR A 57 -11.64 -3.90 -1.97
C TYR A 57 -10.93 -4.31 -3.27
N PHE A 58 -9.59 -4.27 -3.30
CA PHE A 58 -8.82 -4.61 -4.49
C PHE A 58 -8.80 -6.11 -4.76
N THR A 59 -8.63 -6.96 -3.74
CA THR A 59 -8.64 -8.42 -3.95
C THR A 59 -10.01 -8.90 -4.41
N ASP A 60 -11.11 -8.35 -3.88
CA ASP A 60 -12.47 -8.72 -4.29
C ASP A 60 -12.79 -8.27 -5.73
N LYS A 61 -12.02 -7.31 -6.27
CA LYS A 61 -12.05 -6.89 -7.68
C LYS A 61 -11.16 -7.73 -8.60
N GLY A 62 -10.41 -8.69 -8.03
CA GLY A 62 -9.47 -9.52 -8.77
C GLY A 62 -8.18 -8.79 -9.17
N TYR A 63 -7.79 -7.75 -8.43
CA TYR A 63 -6.52 -7.06 -8.65
C TYR A 63 -5.38 -7.82 -7.98
N ASP A 64 -4.19 -7.72 -8.57
CA ASP A 64 -2.95 -8.19 -7.97
C ASP A 64 -2.50 -7.18 -6.92
N VAL A 65 -2.63 -7.54 -5.65
CA VAL A 65 -2.31 -6.67 -4.52
C VAL A 65 -0.96 -7.06 -3.95
N VAL A 66 -0.03 -6.12 -3.95
CA VAL A 66 1.22 -6.24 -3.21
C VAL A 66 1.19 -5.30 -2.01
N VAL A 67 1.48 -5.82 -0.81
CA VAL A 67 1.65 -5.00 0.39
C VAL A 67 3.14 -4.75 0.60
N ALA A 68 3.50 -3.48 0.67
CA ALA A 68 4.87 -3.02 0.88
C ALA A 68 4.91 -2.12 2.11
N SER A 69 6.05 -2.08 2.80
CA SER A 69 6.32 -1.06 3.81
C SER A 69 7.66 -0.39 3.54
N ILE A 70 7.88 0.79 4.10
CA ILE A 70 9.10 1.58 3.83
C ILE A 70 10.38 0.73 3.97
N LYS A 71 10.47 -0.07 5.03
CA LYS A 71 11.62 -0.95 5.33
C LYS A 71 11.36 -2.44 5.03
N GLY A 72 10.16 -2.82 4.60
CA GLY A 72 9.74 -4.21 4.47
C GLY A 72 9.51 -4.91 5.82
N GLY A 73 9.17 -6.20 5.77
CA GLY A 73 8.89 -7.01 6.94
C GLY A 73 7.49 -6.80 7.51
N ASN A 74 7.34 -6.89 8.83
CA ASN A 74 6.06 -6.69 9.52
C ASN A 74 5.96 -5.24 10.03
N PRO A 75 5.17 -4.36 9.40
CA PRO A 75 5.06 -2.97 9.79
C PRO A 75 4.34 -2.83 11.14
N PRO A 76 4.69 -1.81 11.95
CA PRO A 76 4.03 -1.54 13.22
C PRO A 76 2.58 -1.11 12.98
N ILE A 77 1.68 -1.57 13.86
CA ILE A 77 0.26 -1.20 13.86
C ILE A 77 0.02 -0.29 15.05
N ASP A 78 -0.66 0.83 14.81
CA ASP A 78 -1.12 1.69 15.91
C ASP A 78 -2.17 0.93 16.73
N ALA A 79 -1.86 0.64 17.99
CA ALA A 79 -2.75 -0.12 18.88
C ALA A 79 -4.13 0.53 19.05
N GLY A 80 -4.23 1.86 18.89
CA GLY A 80 -5.50 2.58 18.90
C GLY A 80 -6.45 2.11 17.79
N SER A 81 -5.90 1.81 16.61
CA SER A 81 -6.68 1.33 15.45
C SER A 81 -7.26 -0.07 15.63
N LEU A 82 -6.78 -0.84 16.61
CA LEU A 82 -7.28 -2.17 16.97
C LEU A 82 -8.22 -2.15 18.18
N SER A 83 -8.65 -0.97 18.64
CA SER A 83 -9.40 -0.81 19.89
C SER A 83 -10.79 -0.23 19.70
N GLY A 84 -11.70 -0.56 20.63
CA GLY A 84 -13.02 0.07 20.72
C GLY A 84 -13.84 -0.04 19.43
N ASP A 85 -14.36 1.10 18.98
CA ASP A 85 -15.17 1.17 17.76
C ASP A 85 -14.34 1.07 16.48
N PHE A 86 -13.04 1.34 16.53
CA PHE A 86 -12.16 1.36 15.35
C PHE A 86 -11.90 -0.03 14.76
N VAL A 87 -12.03 -1.09 15.57
CA VAL A 87 -11.90 -2.47 15.09
C VAL A 87 -13.23 -3.07 14.63
N LYS A 88 -14.37 -2.41 14.89
CA LYS A 88 -15.71 -2.91 14.53
C LYS A 88 -16.03 -3.00 13.03
N PRO A 89 -15.45 -2.17 12.13
CA PRO A 89 -15.71 -2.29 10.70
C PRO A 89 -15.51 -3.71 10.19
N GLU A 90 -16.35 -4.12 9.23
CA GLU A 90 -16.37 -5.51 8.73
C GLU A 90 -15.01 -5.94 8.15
N CYS A 91 -14.34 -5.03 7.43
CA CYS A 91 -13.00 -5.29 6.89
C CYS A 91 -11.98 -5.58 7.99
N CYS A 92 -12.02 -4.87 9.13
CA CYS A 92 -11.16 -5.13 10.27
C CYS A 92 -11.46 -6.51 10.88
N GLN A 93 -12.73 -6.84 11.06
CA GLN A 93 -13.15 -8.14 11.61
C GLN A 93 -12.77 -9.31 10.69
N LYS A 94 -12.86 -9.11 9.37
CA LYS A 94 -12.37 -10.07 8.36
C LYS A 94 -10.86 -10.22 8.43
N ALA A 95 -10.12 -9.10 8.42
CA ALA A 95 -8.66 -9.07 8.45
C ALA A 95 -8.07 -9.82 9.66
N LEU A 96 -8.70 -9.72 10.84
CA LEU A 96 -8.27 -10.43 12.05
C LEU A 96 -8.27 -11.96 11.90
N LYS A 97 -9.00 -12.51 10.92
CA LYS A 97 -9.17 -13.95 10.70
C LYS A 97 -8.64 -14.42 9.34
N ASP A 98 -8.28 -13.49 8.46
CA ASP A 98 -7.92 -13.79 7.08
C ASP A 98 -6.42 -14.11 6.96
N GLU A 99 -6.09 -15.35 6.61
CA GLU A 99 -4.71 -15.82 6.55
C GLU A 99 -3.91 -15.12 5.44
N ALA A 100 -4.54 -14.81 4.30
CA ALA A 100 -3.87 -14.16 3.18
C ALA A 100 -3.50 -12.72 3.51
N PHE A 101 -4.42 -11.96 4.11
CA PHE A 101 -4.17 -10.63 4.65
C PHE A 101 -3.03 -10.65 5.66
N ASN A 102 -3.09 -11.56 6.64
CA ASN A 102 -2.09 -11.63 7.69
C ASN A 102 -0.71 -12.07 7.17
N ALA A 103 -0.66 -12.93 6.15
CA ALA A 103 0.58 -13.30 5.49
C ALA A 103 1.19 -12.12 4.71
N ALA A 104 0.36 -11.38 3.96
CA ALA A 104 0.79 -10.20 3.24
C ALA A 104 1.31 -9.10 4.17
N LEU A 105 0.65 -8.89 5.32
CA LEU A 105 1.06 -7.93 6.34
C LEU A 105 2.36 -8.33 7.04
N LYS A 106 2.55 -9.61 7.39
CA LYS A 106 3.76 -10.05 8.13
C LYS A 106 5.04 -10.01 7.31
N SER A 107 4.92 -10.07 5.98
CA SER A 107 6.03 -10.21 5.06
C SER A 107 5.95 -9.19 3.93
N THR A 108 5.75 -7.91 4.29
CA THR A 108 5.73 -6.83 3.29
C THR A 108 7.08 -6.72 2.60
N ILE A 109 7.07 -6.42 1.31
CA ILE A 109 8.31 -6.10 0.61
C ILE A 109 8.76 -4.67 0.94
N PRO A 110 10.07 -4.38 0.96
CA PRO A 110 10.56 -3.01 1.05
C PRO A 110 10.05 -2.18 -0.13
N VAL A 111 9.64 -0.95 0.12
CA VAL A 111 9.22 -0.01 -0.94
C VAL A 111 10.35 0.21 -1.96
N ALA A 112 11.61 0.17 -1.52
CA ALA A 112 12.77 0.28 -2.40
C ALA A 112 12.86 -0.85 -3.46
N ASP A 113 12.23 -1.99 -3.20
CA ASP A 113 12.22 -3.14 -4.12
C ASP A 113 11.02 -3.12 -5.08
N LEU A 114 10.08 -2.18 -4.91
CA LEU A 114 8.96 -1.99 -5.83
C LEU A 114 9.44 -1.40 -7.16
N LYS A 115 8.94 -1.97 -8.26
CA LYS A 115 9.14 -1.42 -9.60
C LYS A 115 7.89 -0.69 -10.04
N SER A 116 7.95 0.64 -10.06
CA SER A 116 6.82 1.50 -10.47
C SER A 116 6.30 1.17 -11.88
N SER A 117 7.17 0.69 -12.77
CA SER A 117 6.79 0.26 -14.13
C SER A 117 5.86 -0.96 -14.17
N GLU A 118 5.78 -1.73 -13.08
CA GLU A 118 4.90 -2.90 -12.97
C GLU A 118 3.56 -2.59 -12.29
N LEU A 119 3.41 -1.39 -11.72
CA LEU A 119 2.23 -1.00 -10.95
C LEU A 119 1.30 -0.13 -11.80
N ASP A 120 0.00 -0.36 -11.65
CA ASP A 120 -1.04 0.49 -12.22
C ASP A 120 -1.51 1.56 -11.23
N ALA A 121 -1.38 1.28 -9.92
CA ALA A 121 -1.72 2.22 -8.87
C ALA A 121 -0.88 1.98 -7.60
N VAL A 122 -0.80 3.04 -6.79
CA VAL A 122 -0.26 3.02 -5.43
C VAL A 122 -1.31 3.56 -4.48
N TYR A 123 -1.53 2.87 -3.37
CA TYR A 123 -2.37 3.32 -2.26
C TYR A 123 -1.48 3.51 -1.03
N LEU A 124 -1.51 4.71 -0.44
CA LEU A 124 -0.73 5.06 0.75
C LEU A 124 -1.62 4.93 1.99
N VAL A 125 -1.25 4.01 2.89
CA VAL A 125 -1.95 3.80 4.16
C VAL A 125 -1.53 4.87 5.16
N GLY A 126 -2.49 5.46 5.87
CA GLY A 126 -2.22 6.42 6.94
C GLY A 126 -1.94 5.77 8.30
N GLY A 127 -2.28 6.49 9.36
CA GLY A 127 -1.74 6.30 10.70
C GLY A 127 -0.54 7.20 10.97
N HIS A 128 -0.33 7.64 12.22
CA HIS A 128 0.65 8.70 12.51
C HIS A 128 2.09 8.32 12.17
N GLY A 129 2.43 7.03 12.07
CA GLY A 129 3.77 6.60 11.65
C GLY A 129 4.19 7.16 10.28
N CYS A 130 3.23 7.32 9.35
CA CYS A 130 3.51 7.85 8.01
C CYS A 130 4.06 9.29 8.06
N CYS A 131 3.78 10.03 9.13
CA CYS A 131 4.31 11.38 9.33
C CYS A 131 5.83 11.41 9.51
N TRP A 132 6.55 10.29 9.65
CA TRP A 132 8.00 10.26 9.78
C TRP A 132 8.73 9.64 8.59
N ASP A 133 8.11 8.72 7.87
CA ASP A 133 8.81 7.90 6.88
C ASP A 133 8.18 7.86 5.48
N PHE A 134 7.08 8.58 5.24
CA PHE A 134 6.54 8.76 3.87
C PHE A 134 7.13 9.95 3.14
N GLY A 135 7.65 10.93 3.89
CA GLY A 135 8.31 12.11 3.33
C GLY A 135 9.79 12.14 3.68
N GLU A 136 10.56 12.90 2.91
CA GLU A 136 11.90 13.28 3.32
C GLU A 136 11.79 14.28 4.48
N TYR A 137 12.00 13.82 5.71
CA TYR A 137 12.44 14.72 6.76
C TYR A 137 13.95 14.85 6.62
N PRO A 138 14.50 16.07 6.49
CA PRO A 138 15.92 16.22 6.78
C PRO A 138 16.13 15.64 8.17
N GLU A 139 17.02 14.66 8.25
CA GLU A 139 17.45 14.04 9.50
C GLU A 139 17.65 15.18 10.50
N GLN A 140 16.76 15.29 11.49
CA GLN A 140 16.94 16.30 12.51
C GLN A 140 18.16 15.84 13.28
N ASP A 141 19.30 16.47 12.98
CA ASP A 141 20.48 16.47 13.84
C ASP A 141 19.96 16.60 15.26
N SER A 142 20.05 15.51 16.01
CA SER A 142 19.65 15.49 17.40
C SER A 142 20.52 16.54 18.07
N PRO A 143 19.99 17.66 18.62
CA PRO A 143 20.82 18.50 19.44
C PRO A 143 21.25 17.61 20.60
N SER A 144 22.54 17.30 20.64
CA SER A 144 23.16 16.62 21.76
C SER A 144 22.78 17.42 23.00
N LEU A 145 21.92 16.84 23.85
CA LEU A 145 21.73 17.33 25.21
C LEU A 145 22.99 16.93 25.99
N THR A 146 24.06 17.69 25.77
CA THR A 146 25.21 17.81 26.68
C THR A 146 25.05 19.08 27.49
#